data_AF-A0A401YXJ8-F1
#
_entry.id   AF-A0A401YXJ8-F1
#
_cell.length_a   1.000
_cell.length_b   1.000
_cell.length_c   1.000
_cell.angle_alpha   90.00
_cell.angle_beta   90.00
_cell.angle_gamma   90.00
#
_symmetry.space_group_name_H-M   'P 1'
#
loop_
_entity.id
_entity.type
_entity.pdbx_description
1 polymer ?
#
loop_
_entity_poly.entity_id
_entity_poly.type
_entity_poly.pdbx_seq_one_letter_code
_entity_poly.pdbx_strand_id
1 'polypeptide(L)' 'MNDRTPHRTIHIGGPTHPTPAELRAELPDDLRMDFEEAYQDALAEANANGTLRPLADTLATWQAELAHRRARAAD' A
#
# COMPACT_ATOMS: atom_id res chain seq x y z
N MET A 1 26.73 -14.38 -12.73
CA MET A 1 25.93 -14.09 -11.52
C MET A 1 25.01 -12.95 -11.89
N ASN A 2 23.76 -13.26 -12.24
CA ASN A 2 22.82 -12.25 -12.77
C ASN A 2 21.97 -11.78 -11.59
N ASP A 3 22.35 -10.63 -11.01
CA ASP A 3 21.64 -9.97 -9.93
C ASP A 3 20.33 -9.39 -10.47
N ARG A 4 19.29 -10.24 -10.53
CA ARG A 4 17.96 -9.84 -10.94
C ARG A 4 17.26 -9.27 -9.71
N THR A 5 17.62 -8.06 -9.32
CA THR A 5 16.75 -7.25 -8.46
C THR A 5 15.40 -7.13 -9.18
N PRO A 6 14.30 -7.69 -8.65
CA PRO A 6 13.01 -7.42 -9.25
C PRO A 6 12.76 -5.93 -9.06
N HIS A 7 12.74 -5.19 -10.16
CA HIS A 7 12.15 -3.86 -10.19
C HIS A 7 10.71 -4.03 -9.72
N ARG A 8 10.46 -3.76 -8.43
CA ARG A 8 9.13 -3.80 -7.84
C ARG A 8 8.42 -2.55 -8.33
N THR A 9 7.83 -2.65 -9.51
CA THR A 9 6.97 -1.60 -10.08
C THR A 9 5.80 -1.42 -9.14
N ILE A 10 5.70 -0.23 -8.53
CA ILE A 10 4.51 0.13 -7.76
C ILE A 10 3.42 0.37 -8.79
N HIS A 11 2.56 -0.63 -9.00
CA HIS A 11 1.33 -0.43 -9.73
C HIS A 11 0.36 0.30 -8.80
N ILE A 12 -0.14 1.45 -9.25
CA ILE A 12 -1.11 2.29 -8.55
C ILE A 12 -2.15 2.71 -9.59
N GLY A 13 -3.44 2.50 -9.26
CA GLY A 13 -4.57 2.77 -10.14
C GLY A 13 -5.07 1.49 -10.82
N GLY A 14 -6.14 0.91 -10.27
CA GLY A 14 -6.84 -0.24 -10.83
C GLY A 14 -7.54 -1.09 -9.77
N PRO A 15 -8.45 -1.99 -10.18
CA PRO A 15 -9.23 -2.82 -9.24
C PRO A 15 -8.35 -3.73 -8.36
N THR A 16 -7.15 -4.07 -8.83
CA THR A 16 -6.14 -4.88 -8.13
C THR A 16 -5.07 -4.06 -7.39
N HIS A 17 -4.99 -2.75 -7.64
CA HIS A 17 -3.97 -1.85 -7.08
C HIS A 17 -4.56 -0.50 -6.67
N PRO A 18 -5.43 -0.47 -5.64
CA PRO A 18 -6.08 0.75 -5.21
C PRO A 18 -5.07 1.80 -4.77
N THR A 19 -5.26 3.04 -5.20
CA THR A 19 -4.41 4.15 -4.79
C THR A 19 -4.54 4.42 -3.28
N PRO A 20 -3.56 5.09 -2.65
CA PRO A 20 -3.70 5.54 -1.26
C PRO A 20 -4.96 6.39 -1.01
N ALA A 21 -5.46 7.12 -2.02
CA ALA A 21 -6.73 7.85 -1.91
C ALA A 21 -7.94 6.90 -1.86
N GLU A 22 -7.95 5.84 -2.68
CA GLU A 22 -8.98 4.80 -2.65
C GLU A 22 -8.95 4.02 -1.33
N LEU A 23 -7.75 3.67 -0.83
CA LEU A 23 -7.58 3.06 0.49
C LEU A 23 -8.23 3.92 1.58
N ARG A 24 -7.99 5.24 1.58
CA ARG A 24 -8.63 6.14 2.55
C ARG A 24 -10.15 6.20 2.40
N ALA A 25 -10.65 6.19 1.16
CA ALA A 25 -12.07 6.30 0.89
C ALA A 25 -12.86 5.03 1.27
N GLU A 26 -12.23 3.85 1.15
CA GLU A 26 -12.90 2.56 1.34
C GLU A 26 -12.58 1.89 2.67
N LEU A 27 -11.46 2.23 3.31
CA LEU A 27 -11.16 1.72 4.64
C LEU A 27 -12.11 2.36 5.68
N PRO A 28 -12.64 1.56 6.61
CA PRO A 28 -13.39 2.07 7.75
C PRO A 28 -12.47 2.92 8.63
N ASP A 29 -13.02 3.89 9.35
CA ASP A 29 -12.27 4.91 10.08
C ASP A 29 -11.21 4.36 11.03
N ASP A 30 -11.49 3.24 11.70
CA ASP A 30 -10.57 2.55 12.61
C ASP A 30 -9.28 2.10 11.89
N LEU A 31 -9.44 1.55 10.69
CA LEU A 31 -8.32 1.07 9.87
C LEU A 31 -7.70 2.15 9.01
N ARG A 32 -8.46 3.21 8.71
CA ARG A 32 -7.93 4.39 8.04
C ARG A 32 -6.88 5.06 8.92
N MET A 33 -7.13 5.14 10.23
CA MET A 33 -6.16 5.68 11.19
C MET A 33 -4.87 4.85 11.22
N ASP A 34 -4.98 3.52 11.29
CA ASP A 34 -3.84 2.59 11.26
C ASP A 34 -3.06 2.69 9.93
N PHE A 35 -3.78 2.78 8.81
CA PHE A 35 -3.19 3.02 7.50
C PHE A 35 -2.43 4.35 7.43
N GLU A 36 -3.02 5.43 7.94
CA GLU A 36 -2.39 6.75 7.91
C GLU A 36 -1.13 6.81 8.77
N GLU A 37 -1.12 6.17 9.94
CA GLU A 37 0.06 6.04 10.78
C GLU A 37 1.17 5.27 10.04
N ALA A 38 0.87 4.08 9.54
CA ALA A 38 1.83 3.25 8.79
C ALA A 38 2.32 3.94 7.51
N TYR A 39 1.46 4.70 6.83
CA TYR A 39 1.81 5.46 5.63
C TYR A 39 2.77 6.60 5.95
N GLN A 40 2.54 7.34 7.05
CA GLN A 40 3.43 8.41 7.46
C GLN A 40 4.78 7.90 7.93
N ASP A 41 4.81 6.80 8.68
CA ASP A 41 6.04 6.15 9.13
C ASP A 41 6.88 5.68 7.92
N ALA A 42 6.26 4.93 7.01
CA ALA A 42 6.93 4.47 5.79
C ALA A 42 7.37 5.61 4.87
N LEU A 43 6.65 6.75 4.87
CA LEU A 43 7.05 7.94 4.15
C LEU A 43 8.26 8.61 4.81
N ALA A 44 8.31 8.68 6.15
CA ALA A 44 9.46 9.19 6.88
C ALA A 44 10.71 8.33 6.65
N GLU A 45 10.57 7.01 6.71
CA GLU A 45 11.63 6.07 6.37
C GLU A 45 12.07 6.18 4.92
N ALA A 46 11.13 6.36 3.99
CA ALA A 46 11.44 6.53 2.57
C ALA A 46 12.28 7.79 2.32
N ASN A 47 11.94 8.89 2.99
CA ASN A 47 12.68 10.13 2.94
C ASN A 47 14.07 9.99 3.59
N ALA A 48 14.14 9.34 4.75
CA ALA A 48 15.40 9.12 5.47
C ALA A 48 16.39 8.23 4.69
N ASN A 49 15.87 7.17 4.06
CA ASN A 49 16.67 6.20 3.32
C ASN A 49 16.82 6.54 1.83
N GLY A 50 16.17 7.61 1.35
CA GLY A 50 16.15 8.00 -0.05
C GLY A 50 15.55 6.94 -1.00
N THR A 51 14.66 6.07 -0.49
CA THR A 51 14.08 4.96 -1.25
C THR A 51 12.60 4.82 -0.98
N LEU A 52 11.79 4.63 -2.03
CA LEU A 52 10.34 4.42 -1.90
C LEU A 52 9.96 2.98 -1.55
N ARG A 53 10.93 2.10 -1.28
CA ARG A 53 10.69 0.70 -0.91
C ARG A 53 9.77 0.52 0.31
N PRO A 54 10.01 1.17 1.47
CA PRO A 54 9.12 1.03 2.62
C PRO A 54 7.69 1.48 2.29
N LEU A 55 7.56 2.63 1.62
CA LEU A 55 6.25 3.13 1.18
C LEU A 55 5.53 2.15 0.24
N ALA A 56 6.26 1.55 -0.70
CA ALA A 56 5.72 0.55 -1.63
C ALA A 56 5.22 -0.71 -0.91
N ASP A 57 5.96 -1.16 0.10
CA ASP A 57 5.63 -2.38 0.84
C ASP A 57 4.41 -2.17 1.74
N THR A 58 4.35 -1.02 2.42
CA THR A 58 3.18 -0.59 3.18
C THR A 58 1.95 -0.52 2.26
N LEU A 59 2.05 0.20 1.13
CA LEU A 59 0.93 0.29 0.19
C LEU A 59 0.49 -1.09 -0.34
N ALA A 60 1.41 -1.97 -0.69
CA ALA A 60 1.06 -3.31 -1.20
C ALA A 60 0.29 -4.13 -0.16
N THR A 61 0.66 -4.03 1.12
CA THR A 61 -0.02 -4.72 2.23
C THR A 61 -1.45 -4.23 2.38
N TRP A 62 -1.66 -2.91 2.40
CA TRP A 62 -2.99 -2.32 2.53
C TRP A 62 -3.86 -2.53 1.28
N GLN A 63 -3.27 -2.47 0.09
CA GLN A 63 -3.95 -2.81 -1.16
C GLN A 63 -4.46 -4.26 -1.15
N ALA A 64 -3.65 -5.21 -0.68
CA ALA A 64 -4.05 -6.61 -0.55
C ALA A 64 -5.16 -6.79 0.49
N GLU A 65 -5.09 -6.07 1.61
CA GLU A 65 -6.14 -6.11 2.64
C GLU A 65 -7.47 -5.57 2.11
N LEU A 66 -7.46 -4.43 1.42
CA LEU A 66 -8.67 -3.88 0.80
C LEU A 66 -9.23 -4.81 -0.27
N ALA A 67 -8.38 -5.42 -1.11
CA ALA A 67 -8.81 -6.41 -2.10
C ALA A 67 -9.47 -7.63 -1.44
N HIS A 68 -8.93 -8.12 -0.33
CA HIS A 68 -9.51 -9.21 0.44
C HIS A 68 -10.89 -8.83 1.03
N ARG A 69 -11.02 -7.60 1.56
CA ARG A 69 -12.31 -7.09 2.05
C ARG A 69 -13.35 -6.95 0.95
N ARG A 70 -12.98 -6.40 -0.21
CA ARG A 70 -13.87 -6.31 -1.38
C ARG A 70 -14.38 -7.68 -1.81
N ALA A 71 -13.49 -8.69 -1.83
CA ALA A 71 -13.87 -10.06 -2.15
C ALA A 71 -14.86 -10.64 -1.12
N ARG A 72 -14.67 -10.33 0.17
CA ARG A 72 -15.57 -10.78 1.24
C ARG A 72 -16.91 -10.06 1.29
N ALA A 73 -16.97 -8.79 0.85
CA ALA A 73 -18.21 -8.01 0.79
C ALA A 73 -19.06 -8.33 -0.45
N ALA A 74 -18.52 -9.06 -1.42
CA ALA A 74 -19.21 -9.48 -2.64
C ALA A 74 -19.88 -10.87 -2.52
N ASP A 75 -19.77 -11.52 -1.36
CA ASP A 75 -20.44 -12.78 -0.98
C ASP A 75 -21.63 -12.48 -0.05
#